data_AF-A0A166FKS0-F1
#
_entry.id   AF-A0A166FKS0-F1
#
_cell.length_a   1.000
_cell.length_b   1.000
_cell.length_c   1.000
_cell.angle_alpha   90.00
_cell.angle_beta   90.00
_cell.angle_gamma   90.00
#
_symmetry.space_group_name_H-M   'P 1'
#
loop_
_entity.id
_entity.type
_entity.pdbx_description
1 polymer ?
#
loop_
_entity_poly.entity_id
_entity_poly.type
_entity_poly.pdbx_seq_one_letter_code
_entity_poly.pdbx_strand_id
1 'polypeptide(L)'
;MTKKAKIIGIIVSFMTVACIWTVGQAHAVFAAVRLTSAIQKGTTSQSTRRITVRPTKKLHVVLTAYDENQVTSTKTFTYKIFRYGKVYKTYRVKNGHVATAIKVTPGKYSVRAYDGNNAVTFSGGISSSNAPHFI
;
A
#
# COMPACT_ATOMS: atom_id res chain seq x y z
N MET A 1 2.85 25.69 -60.37
CA MET A 1 3.06 24.65 -59.33
C MET A 1 2.84 23.27 -59.92
N THR A 2 3.87 22.43 -59.96
CA THR A 2 3.81 21.07 -60.54
C THR A 2 3.04 20.14 -59.60
N LYS A 3 2.26 19.19 -60.17
CA LYS A 3 1.40 18.23 -59.40
C LYS A 3 2.15 17.52 -58.26
N LYS A 4 3.47 17.33 -58.40
CA LYS A 4 4.36 16.72 -57.39
C LYS A 4 4.49 17.55 -56.10
N ALA A 5 4.47 18.89 -56.17
CA ALA A 5 4.59 19.76 -55.00
C ALA A 5 3.33 19.76 -54.12
N LYS A 6 2.14 19.56 -54.71
CA LYS A 6 0.87 19.46 -53.95
C LYS A 6 0.77 18.16 -53.13
N ILE A 7 1.31 17.05 -53.65
CA ILE A 7 1.25 15.73 -52.99
C ILE A 7 2.18 15.70 -51.77
N ILE A 8 3.37 16.29 -51.89
CA ILE A 8 4.35 16.34 -50.78
C ILE A 8 3.82 17.20 -49.62
N GLY A 9 3.15 18.33 -49.91
CA GLY A 9 2.54 19.16 -48.87
C GLY A 9 1.43 18.46 -48.08
N ILE A 10 0.63 17.61 -48.73
CA ILE A 10 -0.45 16.85 -48.08
C ILE A 10 0.13 15.74 -47.18
N ILE A 11 1.19 15.05 -47.63
CA ILE A 11 1.82 13.96 -46.84
C ILE A 11 2.48 14.53 -45.57
N VAL A 12 3.16 15.68 -45.67
CA VAL A 12 3.78 16.33 -44.51
C VAL A 12 2.74 16.85 -43.51
N SER A 13 1.58 17.32 -44.00
CA SER A 13 0.46 17.73 -43.15
C SER A 13 -0.23 16.56 -42.43
N PHE A 14 -0.28 15.36 -43.04
CA PHE A 14 -0.87 14.19 -42.39
C PHE A 14 0.05 13.60 -41.31
N MET A 15 1.37 13.65 -41.50
CA MET A 15 2.34 13.18 -40.51
C MET A 15 2.36 14.02 -39.23
N THR A 16 2.15 15.35 -39.32
CA THR A 16 2.16 16.21 -38.13
C THR A 16 0.88 16.06 -37.30
N VAL A 17 -0.28 15.89 -37.93
CA VAL A 17 -1.54 15.65 -37.20
C VAL A 17 -1.54 14.29 -36.52
N ALA A 18 -0.97 13.24 -37.15
CA ALA A 18 -0.81 11.93 -36.52
C ALA A 18 0.17 11.95 -35.34
N CYS A 19 1.18 12.82 -35.37
CA CYS A 19 2.14 12.95 -34.27
C CYS A 19 1.54 13.67 -33.05
N ILE A 20 0.63 14.63 -33.25
CA ILE A 20 0.01 15.38 -32.14
C ILE A 20 -1.01 14.52 -31.37
N TRP A 21 -1.65 13.53 -32.02
CA TRP A 21 -2.60 12.62 -31.36
C TRP A 21 -1.94 11.55 -30.49
N THR A 22 -0.67 11.23 -30.71
CA THR A 22 0.04 10.22 -29.90
C THR A 22 0.75 10.81 -28.67
N VAL A 23 0.97 12.12 -28.61
CA VAL A 23 1.50 12.80 -27.40
C VAL A 23 0.43 13.10 -26.35
N GLY A 24 -0.86 13.06 -26.71
CA GLY A 24 -1.97 13.40 -25.82
C GLY A 24 -2.35 12.36 -24.77
N GLN A 25 -1.74 11.16 -24.77
CA GLN A 25 -2.11 10.07 -23.86
C GLN A 25 -0.94 9.43 -23.09
N ALA A 26 0.18 10.14 -22.93
CA ALA A 26 1.15 9.82 -21.89
C ALA A 26 0.68 10.32 -20.50
N HIS A 27 -0.60 10.15 -20.18
CA HIS A 27 -1.01 10.16 -18.77
C HIS A 27 -0.49 8.86 -18.18
N ALA A 28 0.71 8.92 -17.61
CA ALA A 28 1.18 7.92 -16.67
C ALA A 28 0.06 7.72 -15.65
N VAL A 29 -0.66 6.60 -15.76
CA VAL A 29 -1.65 6.18 -14.78
C VAL A 29 -0.84 5.95 -13.52
N PHE A 30 -0.71 6.98 -12.68
CA PHE A 30 -0.19 6.84 -11.33
C PHE A 30 -1.19 5.94 -10.61
N ALA A 31 -0.96 4.63 -10.67
CA ALA A 31 -1.70 3.65 -9.91
C ALA A 31 -1.78 4.19 -8.48
N ALA A 32 -2.99 4.40 -7.97
CA ALA A 32 -3.22 5.04 -6.68
C ALA A 32 -2.29 4.41 -5.63
N VAL A 33 -1.30 5.17 -5.19
CA VAL A 33 -0.28 4.67 -4.27
C VAL A 33 -0.94 4.57 -2.91
N ARG A 34 -1.36 3.36 -2.55
CA ARG A 34 -1.95 3.11 -1.23
C ARG A 34 -0.90 3.38 -0.16
N LEU A 35 -1.10 4.46 0.61
CA LEU A 35 -0.23 4.84 1.72
C LEU A 35 -0.70 4.21 3.03
N THR A 36 -1.98 3.85 3.13
CA THR A 36 -2.57 3.32 4.35
C THR A 36 -3.47 2.11 4.07
N SER A 37 -3.50 1.17 4.99
CA SER A 37 -4.24 -0.08 4.84
C SER A 37 -4.63 -0.63 6.20
N ALA A 38 -5.93 -0.77 6.43
CA ALA A 38 -6.47 -1.41 7.62
C ALA A 38 -6.33 -2.93 7.54
N ILE A 39 -6.34 -3.57 8.72
CA ILE A 39 -6.30 -5.01 8.84
C ILE A 39 -7.63 -5.59 8.36
N GLN A 40 -7.56 -6.60 7.50
CA GLN A 40 -8.75 -7.24 6.95
C GLN A 40 -9.09 -8.47 7.78
N LYS A 41 -10.38 -8.65 8.06
CA LYS A 41 -10.89 -9.77 8.83
C LYS A 41 -10.45 -11.09 8.21
N GLY A 42 -9.97 -11.99 9.08
CA GLY A 42 -9.52 -13.34 8.75
C GLY A 42 -9.72 -14.23 9.98
N THR A 43 -9.69 -15.55 9.76
CA THR A 43 -10.03 -16.54 10.79
C THR A 43 -8.88 -16.80 11.76
N THR A 44 -7.70 -17.17 11.27
CA THR A 44 -6.51 -17.51 12.09
C THR A 44 -5.39 -16.47 11.99
N SER A 45 -5.46 -15.61 10.97
CA SER A 45 -4.56 -14.49 10.82
C SER A 45 -5.24 -13.38 10.03
N GLN A 46 -4.97 -12.14 10.41
CA GLN A 46 -5.58 -10.97 9.80
C GLN A 46 -4.49 -10.14 9.15
N SER A 47 -4.69 -9.73 7.90
CA SER A 47 -3.65 -9.10 7.08
C SER A 47 -4.10 -7.76 6.53
N THR A 48 -3.16 -6.83 6.42
CA THR A 48 -3.35 -5.59 5.66
C THR A 48 -3.05 -5.82 4.18
N ARG A 49 -3.68 -5.05 3.29
CA ARG A 49 -3.20 -4.91 1.91
C ARG A 49 -1.82 -4.23 1.91
N ARG A 50 -1.05 -4.46 0.84
CA ARG A 50 0.25 -3.81 0.66
C ARG A 50 0.12 -2.30 0.52
N ILE A 51 0.96 -1.56 1.23
CA ILE A 51 1.17 -0.12 1.07
C ILE A 51 2.55 0.15 0.48
N THR A 52 2.76 1.32 -0.09
CA THR A 52 4.09 1.76 -0.55
C THR A 52 4.71 2.71 0.46
N VAL A 53 5.93 2.41 0.89
CA VAL A 53 6.79 3.31 1.68
C VAL A 53 7.81 3.97 0.74
N ARG A 54 7.81 5.30 0.71
CA ARG A 54 8.76 6.12 -0.08
C ARG A 54 10.07 6.35 0.70
N PRO A 55 11.16 6.79 0.04
CA PRO A 55 12.36 7.27 0.74
C PRO A 55 12.01 8.27 1.84
N THR A 56 12.82 8.24 2.92
CA THR A 56 12.71 9.09 4.12
C THR A 56 11.42 8.95 4.94
N LYS A 57 10.44 8.15 4.49
CA LYS A 57 9.21 7.86 5.23
C LYS A 57 9.38 6.68 6.18
N LYS A 58 8.63 6.72 7.28
CA LYS A 58 8.53 5.64 8.25
C LYS A 58 7.33 4.75 7.93
N LEU A 59 7.39 3.50 8.37
CA LEU A 59 6.25 2.60 8.41
C LEU A 59 5.61 2.69 9.80
N HIS A 60 4.41 3.22 9.85
CA HIS A 60 3.57 3.24 11.04
C HIS A 60 2.77 1.94 11.09
N VAL A 61 2.77 1.28 12.25
CA VAL A 61 1.99 0.08 12.53
C VAL A 61 1.17 0.36 13.78
N VAL A 62 -0.15 0.21 13.67
CA VAL A 62 -1.08 0.31 14.79
C VAL A 62 -1.93 -0.94 14.80
N LEU A 63 -1.92 -1.70 15.88
CA LEU A 63 -2.76 -2.89 16.01
C LEU A 63 -3.33 -2.95 17.42
N THR A 64 -4.63 -3.23 17.52
CA THR A 64 -5.31 -3.51 18.79
C THR A 64 -6.00 -4.86 18.67
N ALA A 65 -5.83 -5.72 19.67
CA ALA A 65 -6.48 -7.00 19.80
C ALA A 65 -7.71 -6.86 20.71
N TYR A 66 -8.84 -7.44 20.31
CA TYR A 66 -10.08 -7.49 21.09
C TYR A 66 -10.46 -8.93 21.38
N ASP A 67 -11.02 -9.15 22.56
CA ASP A 67 -11.61 -10.43 22.93
C ASP A 67 -13.02 -10.62 22.31
N GLU A 68 -13.69 -11.70 22.69
CA GLU A 68 -15.04 -12.03 22.23
C GLU A 68 -16.09 -10.98 22.61
N ASN A 69 -15.87 -10.24 23.69
CA ASN A 69 -16.76 -9.18 24.20
C ASN A 69 -16.45 -7.81 23.57
N GLN A 70 -15.57 -7.76 22.56
CA GLN A 70 -15.09 -6.51 21.95
C GLN A 70 -14.37 -5.58 22.94
N VAL A 71 -13.81 -6.13 24.01
CA VAL A 71 -12.96 -5.40 24.96
C VAL A 71 -11.50 -5.57 24.53
N THR A 72 -10.69 -4.53 24.70
CA THR A 72 -9.25 -4.61 24.44
C THR A 72 -8.65 -5.77 25.23
N SER A 73 -8.10 -6.73 24.51
CA SER A 73 -7.50 -7.93 25.08
C SER A 73 -6.19 -7.60 25.79
N THR A 74 -5.90 -8.25 26.90
CA THR A 74 -4.59 -8.18 27.56
C THR A 74 -3.63 -9.27 27.06
N LYS A 75 -4.12 -10.19 26.22
CA LYS A 75 -3.36 -11.33 25.74
C LYS A 75 -2.20 -10.89 24.84
N THR A 76 -1.17 -11.73 24.81
CA THR A 76 -0.02 -11.53 23.94
C THR A 76 -0.34 -12.01 22.53
N PHE A 77 0.02 -11.23 21.51
CA PHE A 77 -0.09 -11.65 20.11
C PHE A 77 1.22 -11.40 19.35
N THR A 78 1.31 -11.99 18.16
CA THR A 78 2.46 -11.81 17.27
C THR A 78 2.01 -11.15 15.99
N TYR A 79 2.82 -10.23 15.44
CA TYR A 79 2.62 -9.77 14.08
C TYR A 79 3.92 -9.84 13.28
N LYS A 80 3.79 -10.06 11.97
CA LYS A 80 4.90 -10.08 11.02
C LYS A 80 4.72 -8.96 10.01
N ILE A 81 5.81 -8.24 9.75
CA ILE A 81 5.93 -7.28 8.65
C ILE A 81 6.51 -8.02 7.46
N PHE A 82 5.92 -7.81 6.28
CA PHE A 82 6.38 -8.38 5.02
C PHE A 82 6.79 -7.26 4.07
N ARG A 83 7.94 -7.41 3.41
CA ARG A 83 8.40 -6.54 2.31
C ARG A 83 8.39 -7.36 1.03
N TYR A 84 7.64 -6.92 0.02
CA TYR A 84 7.45 -7.66 -1.25
C TYR A 84 7.02 -9.13 -1.04
N GLY A 85 6.24 -9.39 0.01
CA GLY A 85 5.75 -10.74 0.34
C GLY A 85 6.72 -11.62 1.13
N LYS A 86 7.97 -11.20 1.34
CA LYS A 86 8.93 -11.89 2.22
C LYS A 86 8.88 -11.32 3.63
N VAL A 87 9.06 -12.16 4.64
CA VAL A 87 9.11 -11.71 6.04
C VAL A 87 10.28 -10.74 6.20
N TYR A 88 9.98 -9.53 6.65
CA TYR A 88 10.95 -8.48 6.96
C TYR A 88 11.29 -8.48 8.44
N LYS A 89 10.27 -8.56 9.31
CA LYS A 89 10.46 -8.56 10.75
C LYS A 89 9.28 -9.20 11.48
N THR A 90 9.55 -9.80 12.64
CA THR A 90 8.54 -10.39 13.52
C THR A 90 8.57 -9.66 14.86
N TYR A 91 7.40 -9.41 15.43
CA TYR A 91 7.22 -8.71 16.70
C TYR A 91 6.25 -9.45 17.60
N ARG A 92 6.52 -9.43 18.90
CA ARG A 92 5.66 -9.94 19.95
C ARG A 92 5.12 -8.75 20.74
N VAL A 93 3.80 -8.66 20.88
CA VAL A 93 3.11 -7.54 21.54
C VAL A 93 2.44 -8.05 22.80
N LYS A 94 2.71 -7.38 23.92
CA LYS A 94 2.04 -7.62 25.20
C LYS A 94 0.90 -6.61 25.37
N ASN A 95 -0.11 -6.94 26.19
CA ASN A 95 -1.25 -6.06 26.52
C ASN A 95 -2.12 -5.69 25.31
N GLY A 96 -2.19 -6.55 24.28
CA GLY A 96 -3.10 -6.43 23.14
C GLY A 96 -3.04 -5.15 22.31
N HIS A 97 -2.06 -4.25 22.50
CA HIS A 97 -1.96 -3.02 21.72
C HIS A 97 -0.52 -2.68 21.34
N VAL A 98 -0.34 -2.18 20.12
CA VAL A 98 0.91 -1.59 19.65
C VAL A 98 0.64 -0.40 18.74
N ALA A 99 1.41 0.67 18.94
CA ALA A 99 1.53 1.80 18.02
C ALA A 99 3.01 2.15 17.88
N THR A 100 3.58 1.94 16.69
CA THR A 100 5.02 2.15 16.47
C THR A 100 5.32 2.71 15.08
N ALA A 101 6.42 3.45 14.98
CA ALA A 101 6.94 3.99 13.72
C ALA A 101 8.35 3.44 13.47
N ILE A 102 8.52 2.71 12.37
CA ILE A 102 9.74 1.97 12.05
C ILE A 102 10.41 2.61 10.85
N LYS A 103 11.71 2.91 10.95
CA LYS A 103 12.51 3.28 9.78
C LYS A 103 12.70 2.03 8.91
N VAL A 104 12.25 2.08 7.67
CA VAL A 104 12.37 0.98 6.71
C VAL A 104 12.90 1.50 5.38
N THR A 105 13.50 0.62 4.58
CA THR A 105 13.89 0.97 3.22
C THR A 105 12.65 1.12 2.32
N PRO A 106 12.73 1.88 1.22
CA PRO A 106 11.59 2.03 0.32
C PRO A 106 11.07 0.69 -0.22
N GLY A 107 9.76 0.59 -0.38
CA GLY A 107 9.15 -0.58 -1.02
C GLY A 107 7.70 -0.86 -0.61
N LYS A 108 7.21 -2.04 -0.97
CA LYS A 108 5.83 -2.48 -0.69
C LYS A 108 5.78 -3.30 0.59
N TYR A 109 5.01 -2.84 1.56
CA TYR A 109 4.90 -3.42 2.90
C TYR A 109 3.48 -3.90 3.20
N SER A 110 3.36 -5.04 3.87
CA SER A 110 2.12 -5.50 4.49
C SER A 110 2.40 -6.04 5.89
N VAL A 111 1.37 -6.14 6.72
CA VAL A 111 1.43 -6.72 8.06
C VAL A 111 0.38 -7.80 8.19
N ARG A 112 0.75 -8.89 8.88
CA ARG A 112 -0.16 -9.95 9.31
C ARG A 112 -0.07 -10.12 10.82
N ALA A 113 -1.20 -10.02 11.51
CA ALA A 113 -1.34 -10.34 12.92
C ALA A 113 -1.82 -11.79 13.08
N TYR A 114 -1.34 -12.44 14.13
CA TYR A 114 -1.61 -13.84 14.46
C TYR A 114 -2.15 -13.89 15.89
N ASP A 115 -3.30 -14.52 16.05
CA ASP A 115 -3.98 -14.66 17.33
C ASP A 115 -3.28 -15.64 18.28
N GLY A 116 -2.48 -16.59 17.77
CA GLY A 116 -1.78 -17.58 18.59
C GLY A 116 -2.74 -18.42 19.45
N ASN A 117 -3.90 -18.78 18.91
CA ASN A 117 -4.99 -19.51 19.59
C ASN A 117 -5.67 -18.74 20.73
N ASN A 118 -5.45 -17.43 20.85
CA ASN A 118 -6.06 -16.62 21.89
C ASN A 118 -7.52 -16.23 21.64
N ALA A 119 -8.09 -16.61 20.49
CA ALA A 119 -9.42 -16.23 20.01
C ALA A 119 -9.64 -14.71 20.08
N VAL A 120 -8.76 -13.95 19.41
CA VAL A 120 -8.82 -12.47 19.37
C VAL A 120 -9.09 -11.97 17.97
N THR A 121 -9.75 -10.83 17.87
CA THR A 121 -9.91 -10.08 16.62
C THR A 121 -8.99 -8.86 16.64
N PHE A 122 -8.57 -8.36 15.48
CA PHE A 122 -7.67 -7.22 15.40
C PHE A 122 -8.31 -6.02 14.70
N SER A 123 -7.98 -4.81 15.15
CA SER A 123 -8.22 -3.56 14.44
C SER A 123 -6.90 -2.81 14.20
N GLY A 124 -6.97 -1.71 13.43
CA GLY A 124 -5.82 -0.90 13.06
C GLY A 124 -5.26 -1.26 11.69
N GLY A 125 -3.98 -1.01 11.46
CA GLY A 125 -3.35 -1.24 10.17
C GLY A 125 -1.93 -0.72 10.05
N ILE A 126 -1.53 -0.46 8.81
CA ILE A 126 -0.23 0.13 8.48
C ILE A 126 -0.36 1.38 7.62
N SER A 127 0.54 2.33 7.83
CA SER A 127 0.58 3.59 7.10
C SER A 127 2.02 4.04 6.81
N SER A 128 2.23 4.69 5.67
CA SER A 128 3.44 5.45 5.36
C SER A 128 3.19 6.98 5.37
N SER A 129 1.97 7.39 5.68
CA SER A 129 1.58 8.79 5.90
C SER A 129 2.02 9.26 7.29
N ASN A 130 2.39 10.54 7.40
CA ASN A 130 2.69 11.20 8.67
C ASN A 130 1.44 11.37 9.56
N ALA A 131 0.24 11.30 8.96
CA ALA A 131 -1.06 11.26 9.63
C ALA A 131 -1.73 9.93 9.30
N PRO A 132 -1.51 8.87 10.10
CA PRO A 132 -2.12 7.57 9.85
C PRO A 132 -3.63 7.61 10.10
N HIS A 133 -4.43 7.36 9.06
CA HIS A 133 -5.88 7.18 9.14
C HIS A 133 -6.25 5.80 8.62
N PHE A 134 -6.72 4.93 9.52
CA PHE A 134 -7.17 3.58 9.17
C PHE A 134 -8.68 3.63 8.97
N ILE A 135 -9.12 3.44 7.72
CA ILE A 135 -10.53 3.33 7.31
C ILE A 135 -10.93 1.86 7.36
#